data_AF-J9QWT7-F1
#
_entry.id   AF-J9QWT7-F1
#
_cell.length_a   1.000
_cell.length_b   1.000
_cell.length_c   1.000
_cell.angle_alpha   90.00
_cell.angle_beta   90.00
_cell.angle_gamma   90.00
#
_symmetry.space_group_name_H-M   'P 1'
#
loop_
_entity.id
_entity.type
_entity.pdbx_description
1 polymer ?
#
loop_
_entity_poly.entity_id
_entity_poly.type
_entity_poly.pdbx_seq_one_letter_code
_entity_poly.pdbx_strand_id
1 'polypeptide(L)'
;REYEEFKVRINALVSKAQKKPEEGWVMQDGTPWPGNITRDHPGMIQVYLGSEGALDVEGKELPRLVYVSREKRPGYNHHKKAGAMNALIRVSAVL
;
A
#
# COMPACT_ATOMS: atom_id res chain seq x y z
N ARG A 1 -25.41 7.87 -4.35
CA ARG A 1 -25.02 8.71 -3.18
C ARG A 1 -23.71 8.23 -2.56
N GLU A 2 -23.61 6.97 -2.13
CA GLU A 2 -22.40 6.41 -1.48
C GLU A 2 -21.12 6.55 -2.29
N TYR A 3 -21.19 6.34 -3.61
CA TYR A 3 -20.04 6.55 -4.51
C TYR A 3 -19.49 7.98 -4.48
N GLU A 4 -20.37 8.99 -4.46
CA GLU A 4 -19.93 10.39 -4.40
C GLU A 4 -19.29 10.72 -3.05
N GLU A 5 -19.83 10.18 -1.96
CA GLU A 5 -19.22 10.30 -0.62
C GLU A 5 -17.85 9.60 -0.56
N PHE A 6 -17.69 8.45 -1.21
CA PHE A 6 -16.39 7.78 -1.37
C PHE A 6 -15.40 8.64 -2.17
N LYS A 7 -15.84 9.19 -3.32
CA LYS A 7 -15.02 10.06 -4.16
C LYS A 7 -14.54 11.31 -3.40
N VAL A 8 -15.41 11.93 -2.61
CA VAL A 8 -15.04 13.07 -1.75
C VAL A 8 -13.96 12.68 -0.73
N ARG A 9 -14.10 11.52 -0.07
CA ARG A 9 -13.09 11.01 0.88
C ARG A 9 -11.73 10.77 0.22
N ILE A 10 -11.70 10.17 -0.97
CA ILE A 10 -10.46 9.97 -1.73
C ILE A 10 -9.83 11.31 -2.11
N ASN A 11 -10.62 12.28 -2.58
CA ASN A 11 -10.10 13.61 -2.94
C ASN A 11 -9.51 14.34 -1.73
N ALA A 12 -10.10 14.20 -0.54
CA ALA A 12 -9.55 14.76 0.69
C ALA A 12 -8.18 14.16 1.03
N LEU A 13 -8.00 12.84 0.86
CA LEU A 13 -6.71 12.17 1.04
C LEU A 13 -5.66 12.64 0.02
N VAL A 14 -6.04 12.77 -1.25
CA VAL A 14 -5.16 13.28 -2.31
C VAL A 14 -4.70 14.71 -2.01
N SER A 15 -5.64 15.58 -1.61
CA SER A 15 -5.33 16.96 -1.23
C SER A 15 -4.36 17.02 -0.05
N LYS A 16 -4.61 16.23 1.01
CA LYS A 16 -3.71 16.12 2.17
C LYS A 16 -2.31 15.63 1.78
N ALA A 17 -2.22 14.71 0.82
CA ALA A 17 -0.96 14.11 0.38
C ALA A 17 -0.05 15.05 -0.43
N GLN A 18 -0.57 16.18 -0.93
CA GLN A 18 0.22 17.13 -1.74
C GLN A 18 1.38 17.76 -0.96
N LYS A 19 1.21 17.93 0.36
CA LYS A 19 2.25 18.49 1.23
C LYS A 19 2.74 17.40 2.18
N LYS A 20 3.98 16.94 1.95
CA LYS A 20 4.66 16.03 2.87
C LYS A 20 4.88 16.75 4.22
N PRO A 21 4.50 16.16 5.36
CA PRO A 21 4.84 16.69 6.68
C PRO A 21 6.36 16.71 6.88
N GLU A 22 6.84 17.70 7.63
CA GLU A 22 8.28 17.88 7.89
C GLU A 22 8.87 16.68 8.66
N GLU A 23 8.14 16.20 9.66
CA GLU A 23 8.49 15.00 10.46
C GLU A 23 8.23 13.67 9.72
N GLY A 24 7.68 13.74 8.50
CA GLY A 24 7.30 12.58 7.71
C GLY A 24 5.86 12.10 7.95
N TRP A 25 5.47 11.08 7.19
CA TRP A 25 4.17 10.45 7.32
C TRP A 25 4.11 9.56 8.56
N VAL A 26 2.94 9.51 9.17
CA VAL A 26 2.61 8.69 10.34
C VAL A 26 1.41 7.84 9.98
N MET A 27 1.42 6.59 10.44
CA MET A 27 0.33 5.65 10.35
C MET A 27 -0.86 6.07 11.24
N GLN A 28 -2.01 5.42 11.07
CA GLN A 28 -3.17 5.68 11.94
C GLN A 28 -2.92 5.29 13.40
N ASP A 29 -2.04 4.31 13.65
CA ASP A 29 -1.66 3.86 15.00
C ASP A 29 -0.58 4.74 15.65
N GLY A 30 -0.19 5.84 15.00
CA GLY A 30 0.84 6.76 15.51
C GLY A 30 2.28 6.34 15.21
N THR A 31 2.51 5.19 14.56
CA THR A 31 3.87 4.78 14.19
C THR A 31 4.37 5.53 12.96
N PRO A 32 5.69 5.82 12.84
CA PRO A 32 6.24 6.42 11.64
C PRO A 32 6.03 5.53 10.41
N TRP A 33 5.66 6.11 9.28
CA TRP A 33 5.54 5.36 8.02
C TRP A 33 6.91 4.80 7.60
N PRO A 34 7.05 3.47 7.44
CA PRO A 34 8.33 2.84 7.08
C PRO A 34 8.89 3.29 5.72
N GLY A 35 8.05 3.80 4.83
CA GLY A 35 8.46 4.32 3.51
C GLY A 35 8.80 5.82 3.47
N ASN A 36 9.05 6.46 4.61
CA ASN A 36 9.36 7.90 4.67
C ASN A 36 10.63 8.30 3.88
N ILE A 37 11.59 7.38 3.75
CA ILE A 37 12.82 7.54 2.97
C ILE A 37 12.70 6.68 1.70
N THR A 38 12.33 7.29 0.57
CA THR A 38 11.97 6.56 -0.66
C THR A 38 13.10 5.75 -1.32
N ARG A 39 14.34 5.99 -0.92
CA ARG A 39 15.55 5.28 -1.40
C ARG A 39 16.12 4.28 -0.39
N ASP A 40 15.60 4.28 0.83
CA ASP A 40 16.06 3.44 1.93
C ASP A 40 14.87 3.08 2.83
N HIS A 41 14.19 2.00 2.49
CA HIS A 41 13.03 1.54 3.24
C HIS A 41 12.87 0.03 3.16
N PRO A 42 12.33 -0.62 4.20
CA PRO A 42 12.06 -2.05 4.17
C PRO A 42 10.96 -2.40 3.16
N GLY A 43 10.86 -3.69 2.84
CA GLY A 43 9.70 -4.24 2.15
C GLY A 43 8.45 -4.23 3.04
N MET A 44 7.29 -4.08 2.44
CA MET A 44 6.00 -4.10 3.14
C MET A 44 5.01 -4.97 2.37
N ILE A 45 4.27 -5.81 3.09
CA ILE A 45 3.18 -6.62 2.54
C ILE A 45 1.96 -6.40 3.43
N GLN A 46 0.83 -6.06 2.83
CA GLN A 46 -0.45 -5.91 3.53
C GLN A 46 -1.56 -6.64 2.79
N VAL A 47 -2.32 -7.46 3.50
CA VAL A 47 -3.49 -8.17 2.98
C VAL A 47 -4.74 -7.44 3.46
N TYR A 48 -5.57 -6.93 2.55
CA TYR A 48 -6.75 -6.11 2.88
C TYR A 48 -8.08 -6.87 2.83
N LEU A 49 -8.22 -7.78 1.86
CA LEU A 49 -9.42 -8.58 1.61
C LEU A 49 -9.05 -10.07 1.56
N GLY A 50 -10.05 -10.95 1.57
CA GLY A 50 -9.88 -12.40 1.61
C GLY A 50 -10.55 -13.03 2.83
N SER A 51 -10.08 -14.21 3.21
CA SER A 51 -10.62 -15.01 4.33
C SER A 51 -10.57 -14.31 5.69
N GLU A 52 -9.60 -13.40 5.90
CA GLU A 52 -9.50 -12.57 7.12
C GLU A 52 -9.93 -11.12 6.89
N GLY A 53 -10.51 -10.83 5.71
CA GLY A 53 -10.91 -9.49 5.30
C GLY A 53 -12.40 -9.21 5.52
N ALA A 54 -12.85 -8.10 4.94
CA ALA A 54 -14.27 -7.76 4.92
C ALA A 54 -15.06 -8.69 3.98
N LEU A 55 -16.27 -9.06 4.40
CA LEU A 55 -17.25 -9.74 3.57
C LEU A 55 -18.02 -8.74 2.70
N ASP A 56 -18.59 -9.22 1.60
CA ASP A 56 -19.53 -8.45 0.81
C ASP A 56 -20.89 -8.29 1.52
N VAL A 57 -21.81 -7.57 0.87
CA VAL A 57 -23.15 -7.28 1.43
C VAL A 57 -24.03 -8.53 1.58
N GLU A 58 -23.67 -9.65 0.96
CA GLU A 58 -24.34 -10.94 1.07
C GLU A 58 -23.63 -11.88 2.06
N GLY A 59 -22.57 -11.40 2.72
CA GLY A 59 -21.76 -12.19 3.65
C GLY A 59 -20.77 -13.14 2.98
N LYS A 60 -20.45 -12.94 1.70
CA LYS A 60 -19.46 -13.75 0.97
C LYS A 60 -18.07 -13.13 1.03
N GLU A 61 -17.05 -13.98 1.00
CA GLU A 61 -15.66 -13.52 0.95
C GLU A 61 -15.36 -12.76 -0.35
N LEU A 62 -14.66 -11.64 -0.23
CA LEU A 62 -14.11 -10.92 -1.37
C LEU A 62 -12.74 -11.51 -1.78
N PRO A 63 -12.35 -11.45 -3.07
CA PRO A 63 -11.03 -11.87 -3.51
C PRO A 63 -9.91 -11.15 -2.75
N ARG A 64 -8.82 -11.88 -2.46
CA ARG A 64 -7.66 -11.33 -1.75
C ARG A 64 -7.06 -10.14 -2.50
N LEU A 65 -6.95 -9.01 -1.80
CA LEU A 65 -6.23 -7.82 -2.27
C LEU A 65 -4.95 -7.67 -1.45
N VAL A 66 -3.80 -7.84 -2.09
CA VAL A 66 -2.48 -7.76 -1.45
C VAL A 66 -1.73 -6.53 -1.98
N TYR A 67 -1.35 -5.65 -1.07
CA TYR A 67 -0.41 -4.55 -1.35
C TYR A 67 1.02 -5.00 -1.07
N VAL A 68 1.91 -4.75 -2.02
CA VAL A 68 3.34 -5.08 -1.92
C VAL A 68 4.16 -3.85 -2.26
N SER A 69 5.03 -3.45 -1.32
CA SER A 69 6.10 -2.50 -1.55
C SER A 69 7.44 -3.21 -1.41
N ARG A 70 8.32 -3.04 -2.40
CA ARG A 70 9.65 -3.69 -2.41
C ARG A 70 10.60 -2.95 -1.48
N GLU A 71 11.49 -3.69 -0.82
CA GLU A 71 12.65 -3.08 -0.17
C GLU A 71 13.49 -2.28 -1.16
N LYS A 72 14.02 -1.14 -0.71
CA LYS A 72 15.04 -0.39 -1.44
C LYS A 72 16.15 0.01 -0.49
N ARG A 73 17.38 -0.08 -0.98
CA ARG A 73 18.59 0.38 -0.30
C ARG A 73 19.44 1.24 -1.24
N PRO A 74 20.18 2.25 -0.72
CA PRO A 74 21.17 2.98 -1.49
C PRO A 74 22.24 2.04 -2.07
N GLY A 75 22.74 2.35 -3.27
CA GLY A 75 23.75 1.54 -3.95
C GLY A 75 23.21 0.35 -4.76
N TYR A 76 21.92 0.02 -4.63
CA TYR A 76 21.29 -1.07 -5.39
C TYR A 76 20.51 -0.54 -6.60
N ASN A 77 20.63 -1.22 -7.74
CA ASN A 77 19.79 -0.97 -8.90
C ASN A 77 18.45 -1.71 -8.77
N HIS A 78 17.34 -0.98 -8.90
CA HIS A 78 15.99 -1.51 -8.62
C HIS A 78 15.18 -1.85 -9.88
N HIS A 79 15.76 -1.71 -11.07
CA HIS A 79 15.19 -2.09 -12.37
C HIS A 79 13.77 -1.57 -12.65
N LYS A 80 13.41 -0.42 -12.05
CA LYS A 80 12.13 0.31 -12.27
C LYS A 80 10.93 -0.65 -12.30
N LYS A 81 10.19 -0.70 -13.42
CA LYS A 81 8.98 -1.52 -13.63
C LYS A 81 9.29 -3.01 -13.74
N ALA A 82 10.37 -3.39 -14.44
CA ALA A 82 10.75 -4.79 -14.59
C ALA A 82 11.02 -5.44 -13.23
N GLY A 83 11.77 -4.75 -12.35
CA GLY A 83 12.00 -5.22 -11.00
C GLY A 83 10.72 -5.32 -10.15
N ALA A 84 9.74 -4.44 -10.38
CA ALA A 84 8.45 -4.48 -9.69
C ALA A 84 7.62 -5.70 -10.12
N MET A 85 7.49 -5.93 -11.43
CA MET A 85 6.74 -7.07 -11.98
C MET A 85 7.38 -8.40 -11.56
N ASN A 86 8.71 -8.51 -11.62
CA ASN A 86 9.42 -9.73 -11.20
C ASN A 86 9.24 -10.01 -9.70
N ALA A 87 9.17 -8.97 -8.87
CA ALA A 87 8.88 -9.15 -7.45
C ALA A 87 7.44 -9.63 -7.22
N LEU A 88 6.46 -9.06 -7.93
CA LEU A 88 5.07 -9.49 -7.84
C LEU A 88 4.90 -10.97 -8.19
N ILE A 89 5.54 -11.44 -9.27
CA ILE A 89 5.50 -12.87 -9.66
C ILE A 89 6.06 -13.77 -8.56
N ARG A 90 7.15 -13.37 -7.90
CA ARG A 90 7.74 -14.16 -6.82
C ARG A 90 6.85 -14.18 -5.58
N VAL A 91 6.28 -13.04 -5.21
CA VAL A 91 5.41 -12.94 -4.03
C VAL A 91 4.12 -13.73 -4.24
N SER A 92 3.51 -13.66 -5.44
CA SER A 92 2.28 -14.40 -5.75
C SER A 92 2.47 -15.92 -5.80
N ALA A 93 3.71 -16.41 -5.94
CA ALA A 93 4.00 -17.84 -5.90
C ALA A 93 4.06 -18.41 -4.47
N VAL A 94 4.13 -17.54 -3.45
CA VAL A 94 4.28 -17.92 -2.03
C VAL A 94 3.01 -17.68 -1.23
N LEU A 95 2.23 -16.65 -1.58
CA LEU A 95 1.00 -16.25 -0.90
C LEU A 95 -0.25 -16.99 -1.40
#